data_AF-A0A959JTV4-F1
#
_entry.id   AF-A0A959JTV4-F1
#
_cell.length_a   1.000
_cell.length_b   1.000
_cell.length_c   1.000
_cell.angle_alpha   90.00
_cell.angle_beta   90.00
_cell.angle_gamma   90.00
#
_symmetry.space_group_name_H-M   'P 1'
#
loop_
_entity.id
_entity.type
_entity.pdbx_description
1 polymer ?
#
loop_
_entity_poly.entity_id
_entity_poly.type
_entity_poly.pdbx_seq_one_letter_code
_entity_poly.pdbx_strand_id
1 'polypeptide(L)'
;MIVCLGLANTASAQVPPSFMIQGLAQDADGNALINQDVEVSVTLDGVALQHEPFVTTSSAGVFRVEVTADDLAGMLLTGTGFLDVTVNGIPLSTPLLSVPYAIIADQVVNDQVEDDDADPTNELQTLSFEDGKLIISDGNEISIPTGNTDADADPTNELQTLTKEGNMIVLSDGGEVVDEVEDDDSDPTNEFQTLSFNNGMLSITDGNSIAIPTGGTDADADPTNELQALRLNGNILEIVPAEDGDISVTLPDGGGGGTSPWQFSGQDIYYNGGDVGIGTSNPSDPLHVDGNARVVGDLSVRSGNNNRVVLDGGSSGGEVAVYDKDNRKVGFMRAADENNWNDPQGDFGYLELLGPNGNSNVILGFVGNPTEQDRGGIGLYNEANNNSWWMSPGPSNDADFRLYYQSGNSFQQVGEFSRTNGMYSAMSDARVKENFTPLSNVLLGIKGLKAFNYNYIFDKEKRAEIGFTAQNVKEEFPALVNEMENGFMGVNYSGLSVVAIKAIQEQQDTIEKQQKLIEQLLERVEKLEKDAGN
;
A
#
# COMPACT_ATOMS: atom_id res chain seq x y z
N MET A 1 72.94 11.99 -4.14
CA MET A 1 72.83 11.36 -5.46
C MET A 1 71.60 10.46 -5.42
N ILE A 2 70.55 10.91 -6.11
CA ILE A 2 69.58 10.16 -6.93
C ILE A 2 69.37 8.67 -6.56
N VAL A 3 68.19 8.33 -6.02
CA VAL A 3 67.06 7.65 -6.71
C VAL A 3 67.16 6.13 -6.59
N CYS A 4 66.13 5.45 -6.06
CA CYS A 4 65.03 4.94 -6.88
C CYS A 4 64.00 4.18 -6.05
N LEU A 5 62.76 4.38 -6.46
CA LEU A 5 61.55 3.64 -6.13
C LEU A 5 61.68 2.16 -6.51
N GLY A 6 60.92 1.33 -5.80
CA GLY A 6 60.51 0.00 -6.25
C GLY A 6 59.30 -0.45 -5.45
N LEU A 7 58.13 -0.45 -6.11
CA LEU A 7 56.86 -0.93 -5.59
C LEU A 7 56.98 -2.37 -5.05
N ALA A 8 56.29 -2.67 -3.96
CA ALA A 8 55.84 -4.02 -3.66
C ALA A 8 54.56 -3.98 -2.82
N ASN A 9 53.54 -4.65 -3.35
CA ASN A 9 52.25 -4.97 -2.76
C ASN A 9 52.32 -5.17 -1.24
N THR A 10 51.67 -4.31 -0.47
CA THR A 10 51.27 -4.67 0.89
C THR A 10 49.84 -5.18 0.79
N ALA A 11 49.71 -6.50 0.98
CA ALA A 11 48.44 -7.17 1.13
C ALA A 11 47.64 -6.45 2.21
N SER A 12 46.56 -5.77 1.82
CA SER A 12 45.51 -5.41 2.76
C SER A 12 44.93 -6.72 3.27
N ALA A 13 45.20 -7.06 4.54
CA ALA A 13 44.42 -8.05 5.23
C ALA A 13 42.96 -7.65 5.05
N GLN A 14 42.14 -8.55 4.48
CA GLN A 14 40.73 -8.28 4.28
C GLN A 14 40.11 -8.11 5.67
N VAL A 15 39.80 -6.87 6.03
CA VAL A 15 39.08 -6.55 7.26
C VAL A 15 37.76 -7.34 7.22
N PRO A 16 37.36 -8.03 8.30
CA PRO A 16 36.07 -8.72 8.33
C PRO A 16 34.94 -7.76 7.91
N PRO A 17 33.92 -8.21 7.15
CA PRO A 17 32.90 -7.32 6.61
C PRO A 17 32.18 -6.48 7.68
N SER A 18 32.02 -7.01 8.90
CA SER A 18 31.67 -6.26 10.11
C SER A 18 31.96 -7.07 11.38
N PHE A 19 32.05 -6.41 12.53
CA PHE A 19 31.96 -7.05 13.86
C PHE A 19 31.05 -6.25 14.79
N MET A 20 30.39 -6.95 15.72
CA MET A 20 29.41 -6.35 16.64
C MET A 20 30.01 -6.10 18.02
N ILE A 21 29.74 -4.94 18.59
CA ILE A 21 30.03 -4.58 19.97
C ILE A 21 28.71 -4.53 20.75
N GLN A 22 28.66 -5.19 21.91
CA GLN A 22 27.48 -5.19 22.78
C GLN A 22 27.90 -4.89 24.22
N GLY A 23 27.18 -3.99 24.89
CA GLY A 23 27.46 -3.60 26.27
C GLY A 23 26.19 -3.21 27.05
N LEU A 24 26.27 -3.20 28.37
CA LEU A 24 25.19 -2.73 29.26
C LEU A 24 25.44 -1.26 29.63
N ALA A 25 24.54 -0.35 29.24
CA ALA A 25 24.65 1.07 29.60
C ALA A 25 24.09 1.33 31.01
N GLN A 26 24.82 2.07 31.83
CA GLN A 26 24.44 2.41 33.20
C GLN A 26 24.63 3.91 33.48
N ASP A 27 23.86 4.46 34.43
CA ASP A 27 24.05 5.81 34.95
C ASP A 27 25.20 5.90 35.96
N ALA A 28 25.51 7.11 36.44
CA ALA A 28 26.58 7.34 37.40
C ALA A 28 26.38 6.63 38.76
N ASP A 29 25.15 6.17 39.05
CA ASP A 29 24.79 5.44 40.25
C ASP A 29 24.75 3.91 40.02
N GLY A 30 25.09 3.44 38.81
CA GLY A 30 25.16 2.03 38.44
C GLY A 30 23.84 1.40 38.01
N ASN A 31 22.77 2.19 37.81
CA ASN A 31 21.48 1.69 37.35
C ASN A 31 21.47 1.60 35.82
N ALA A 32 20.86 0.54 35.27
CA ALA A 32 20.76 0.36 33.84
C ALA A 32 19.93 1.46 33.16
N LEU A 33 20.47 2.05 32.10
CA LEU A 33 19.77 3.03 31.26
C LEU A 33 18.87 2.27 30.30
N ILE A 34 17.57 2.14 30.59
CA ILE A 34 16.62 1.27 29.88
C ILE A 34 15.77 2.07 28.88
N ASN A 35 15.67 1.63 27.62
CA ASN A 35 14.92 2.28 26.53
C ASN A 35 15.27 3.77 26.35
N GLN A 36 16.56 4.10 26.49
CA GLN A 36 17.06 5.46 26.34
C GLN A 36 18.13 5.50 25.26
N ASP A 37 18.16 6.61 24.52
CA ASP A 37 19.24 6.88 23.57
C ASP A 37 20.49 7.25 24.36
N VAL A 38 21.56 6.49 24.15
CA VAL A 38 22.86 6.73 24.75
C VAL A 38 23.88 6.98 23.66
N GLU A 39 24.76 7.93 23.90
CA GLU A 39 25.92 8.17 23.05
C GLU A 39 26.97 7.08 23.36
N VAL A 40 27.42 6.36 22.35
CA VAL A 40 28.51 5.40 22.43
C VAL A 40 29.64 5.95 21.57
N SER A 41 30.86 5.92 22.09
CA SER A 41 32.05 6.24 21.32
C SER A 41 33.04 5.10 21.45
N VAL A 42 33.46 4.58 20.29
CA VAL A 42 34.42 3.48 20.17
C VAL A 42 35.71 4.03 19.57
N THR A 43 36.82 3.76 20.26
CA THR A 43 38.16 4.12 19.80
C THR A 43 39.03 2.88 19.71
N LEU A 44 39.88 2.81 18.69
CA LEU A 44 40.88 1.77 18.49
C LEU A 44 42.25 2.43 18.51
N ASP A 45 43.10 2.05 19.47
CA ASP A 45 44.43 2.64 19.71
C ASP A 45 44.43 4.19 19.73
N GLY A 46 43.37 4.77 20.32
CA GLY A 46 43.20 6.22 20.46
C GLY A 46 42.60 6.95 19.25
N VAL A 47 42.26 6.23 18.18
CA VAL A 47 41.56 6.79 17.01
C VAL A 47 40.07 6.42 17.08
N ALA A 48 39.19 7.43 17.00
CA ALA A 48 37.74 7.21 17.00
C ALA A 48 37.27 6.55 15.71
N LEU A 49 36.56 5.43 15.84
CA LEU A 49 35.91 4.77 14.72
C LEU A 49 34.68 5.57 14.31
N GLN A 50 34.43 5.66 13.00
CA GLN A 50 33.21 6.28 12.49
C GLN A 50 32.09 5.27 12.66
N HIS A 51 31.12 5.52 13.54
CA HIS A 51 29.90 4.72 13.66
C HIS A 51 28.76 5.65 14.07
N GLU A 52 27.50 5.21 13.95
CA GLU A 52 26.37 5.98 14.49
C GLU A 52 26.55 6.17 16.00
N PRO A 53 26.73 7.41 16.49
CA PRO A 53 27.18 7.64 17.87
C PRO A 53 26.04 7.44 18.86
N PHE A 54 24.78 7.46 18.45
CA PHE A 54 23.64 7.27 19.35
C PHE A 54 22.96 5.93 19.10
N VAL A 55 22.81 5.13 20.17
CA VAL A 55 22.11 3.85 20.13
C VAL A 55 21.07 3.77 21.23
N THR A 56 19.87 3.31 20.90
CA THR A 56 18.81 3.09 21.90
C THR A 56 19.08 1.79 22.65
N THR A 57 19.12 1.86 23.98
CA THR A 57 19.27 0.68 24.82
C THR A 57 17.98 -0.14 24.87
N SER A 58 18.11 -1.45 25.01
CA SER A 58 16.96 -2.35 25.16
C SER A 58 16.24 -2.18 26.51
N SER A 59 15.14 -2.92 26.70
CA SER A 59 14.41 -3.04 27.98
C SER A 59 15.26 -3.58 29.13
N ALA A 60 16.46 -4.11 28.84
CA ALA A 60 17.45 -4.56 29.81
C ALA A 60 18.67 -3.62 29.92
N GLY A 61 18.65 -2.47 29.25
CA GLY A 61 19.75 -1.48 29.22
C GLY A 61 20.91 -1.82 28.29
N VAL A 62 20.78 -2.87 27.49
CA VAL A 62 21.85 -3.35 26.60
C VAL A 62 21.80 -2.63 25.27
N PHE A 63 22.94 -2.14 24.79
CA PHE A 63 23.12 -1.51 23.47
C PHE A 63 23.94 -2.40 22.54
N ARG A 64 23.82 -2.18 21.23
CA ARG A 64 24.61 -2.86 20.19
C ARG A 64 25.09 -1.83 19.16
N VAL A 65 26.37 -1.91 18.80
CA VAL A 65 26.99 -1.13 17.74
C VAL A 65 27.59 -2.10 16.74
N GLU A 66 27.25 -1.94 15.46
CA GLU A 66 27.93 -2.64 14.38
C GLU A 66 29.09 -1.77 13.89
N VAL A 67 30.27 -2.37 13.79
CA VAL A 67 31.44 -1.73 13.19
C VAL A 67 31.73 -2.46 11.89
N THR A 68 31.59 -1.76 10.78
CA THR A 68 31.74 -2.27 9.42
C THR A 68 33.13 -2.03 8.87
N ALA A 69 33.47 -2.67 7.75
CA ALA A 69 34.76 -2.45 7.08
C ALA A 69 34.95 -0.97 6.64
N ASP A 70 33.87 -0.24 6.34
CA ASP A 70 33.90 1.19 5.99
C ASP A 70 34.25 2.06 7.21
N ASP A 71 33.87 1.64 8.41
CA ASP A 71 34.17 2.33 9.68
C ASP A 71 35.65 2.26 10.05
N LEU A 72 36.39 1.32 9.45
CA LEU A 72 37.84 1.11 9.57
C LEU A 72 38.62 1.63 8.35
N ALA A 73 37.94 2.22 7.36
CA ALA A 73 38.55 2.64 6.10
C ALA A 73 39.64 3.69 6.32
N GLY A 74 40.88 3.35 5.95
CA GLY A 74 42.05 4.21 6.08
C GLY A 74 42.89 3.99 7.35
N MET A 75 42.51 3.06 8.23
CA MET A 75 43.29 2.72 9.42
C MET A 75 44.27 1.57 9.14
N LEU A 76 45.57 1.83 9.36
CA LEU A 76 46.62 0.82 9.23
C LEU A 76 46.72 0.00 10.53
N LEU A 77 46.04 -1.15 10.59
CA LEU A 77 46.06 -2.06 11.74
C LEU A 77 47.45 -2.69 11.90
N THR A 78 48.32 -2.06 12.69
CA THR A 78 49.70 -2.52 12.93
C THR A 78 49.84 -3.10 14.33
N GLY A 79 49.20 -4.24 14.58
CA GLY A 79 49.38 -5.03 15.80
C GLY A 79 48.12 -5.22 16.64
N THR A 80 48.26 -5.94 17.76
CA THR A 80 47.18 -6.27 18.70
C THR A 80 46.71 -5.04 19.46
N GLY A 81 45.87 -4.23 18.80
CA GLY A 81 45.26 -3.03 19.38
C GLY A 81 44.14 -3.35 20.38
N PHE A 82 43.88 -2.43 21.29
CA PHE A 82 42.79 -2.53 22.27
C PHE A 82 41.65 -1.60 21.88
N LEU A 83 40.41 -2.08 22.04
CA LEU A 83 39.21 -1.30 21.79
C LEU A 83 38.76 -0.62 23.09
N ASP A 84 38.75 0.70 23.10
CA ASP A 84 38.26 1.51 24.21
C ASP A 84 36.85 2.03 23.89
N VAL A 85 35.88 1.73 24.75
CA VAL A 85 34.46 2.08 24.56
C VAL A 85 33.98 2.97 25.71
N THR A 86 33.35 4.09 25.37
CA THR A 86 32.69 4.98 26.33
C THR A 86 31.21 5.12 26.03
N VAL A 87 30.38 5.26 27.07
CA VAL A 87 28.94 5.53 26.97
C VAL A 87 28.64 6.84 27.70
N ASN A 88 28.09 7.84 26.99
CA ASN A 88 27.90 9.21 27.48
C ASN A 88 29.16 9.78 28.17
N GLY A 89 30.35 9.44 27.64
CA GLY A 89 31.66 9.86 28.17
C GLY A 89 32.19 9.05 29.36
N ILE A 90 31.48 8.02 29.85
CA ILE A 90 31.95 7.13 30.93
C ILE A 90 32.57 5.86 30.32
N PRO A 91 33.83 5.49 30.66
CA PRO A 91 34.47 4.29 30.14
C PRO A 91 33.79 3.02 30.65
N LEU A 92 33.45 2.13 29.72
CA LEU A 92 32.80 0.86 30.03
C LEU A 92 33.87 -0.22 30.21
N SER A 93 33.99 -0.76 31.42
CA SER A 93 34.94 -1.85 31.70
C SER A 93 34.26 -3.21 31.53
N THR A 94 34.26 -3.74 30.29
CA THR A 94 33.84 -5.13 30.02
C THR A 94 34.78 -5.79 29.00
N PRO A 95 35.25 -7.03 29.24
CA PRO A 95 36.22 -7.71 28.37
C PRO A 95 35.59 -8.17 27.05
N LEU A 96 36.31 -7.97 25.93
CA LEU A 96 35.96 -8.51 24.62
C LEU A 96 35.98 -10.05 24.63
N LEU A 97 34.86 -10.69 24.29
CA LEU A 97 34.88 -12.07 23.78
C LEU A 97 35.17 -12.01 22.28
N SER A 98 36.45 -12.06 21.91
CA SER A 98 36.86 -12.31 20.53
C SER A 98 36.48 -13.75 20.16
N VAL A 99 35.51 -13.93 19.26
CA VAL A 99 35.40 -15.19 18.51
C VAL A 99 36.55 -15.18 17.50
N PRO A 100 37.50 -16.13 17.55
CA PRO A 100 38.60 -16.14 16.60
C PRO A 100 38.08 -16.67 15.25
N TYR A 101 37.79 -15.77 14.32
CA TYR A 101 37.97 -16.10 12.91
C TYR A 101 39.48 -15.97 12.64
N ALA A 102 40.18 -17.08 12.79
CA ALA A 102 41.58 -17.19 12.43
C ALA A 102 41.73 -17.03 10.92
N ILE A 103 42.41 -15.96 10.55
CA ILE A 103 43.12 -15.77 9.29
C ILE A 103 44.21 -16.85 9.21
N ILE A 104 43.86 -18.06 8.76
CA ILE A 104 44.80 -19.02 8.16
C ILE A 104 44.05 -19.80 7.08
N ALA A 105 43.96 -19.21 5.89
CA ALA A 105 43.89 -19.97 4.65
C ALA A 105 44.83 -19.30 3.63
N ASP A 106 46.08 -19.16 4.02
CA ASP A 106 47.20 -19.25 3.08
C ASP A 106 48.32 -20.02 3.76
N GLN A 107 48.09 -21.33 3.95
CA GLN A 107 49.06 -22.40 3.74
C GLN A 107 48.46 -23.75 4.20
N VAL A 108 47.96 -24.50 3.20
CA VAL A 108 48.00 -25.97 3.12
C VAL A 108 47.64 -26.78 4.37
N VAL A 109 46.36 -26.91 4.72
CA VAL A 109 45.81 -28.16 5.31
C VAL A 109 44.37 -28.33 4.81
N ASN A 110 44.24 -28.60 3.52
CA ASN A 110 43.15 -29.44 3.08
C ASN A 110 43.72 -30.86 3.09
N ASP A 111 43.38 -31.64 4.10
CA ASP A 111 42.98 -32.98 3.76
C ASP A 111 41.56 -33.24 4.28
N GLN A 112 40.62 -33.20 3.36
CA GLN A 112 39.27 -33.74 3.50
C GLN A 112 39.25 -35.14 2.86
N VAL A 113 40.29 -35.96 3.06
CA VAL A 113 40.18 -37.41 2.93
C VAL A 113 39.91 -38.02 4.28
N GLU A 114 39.05 -39.02 4.25
CA GLU A 114 38.70 -39.88 5.37
C GLU A 114 39.89 -40.83 5.61
N ASP A 115 40.90 -40.38 6.35
CA ASP A 115 41.87 -41.27 6.99
C ASP A 115 41.52 -41.48 8.47
N ASP A 116 41.84 -42.67 8.97
CA ASP A 116 41.21 -43.27 10.15
C ASP A 116 41.75 -42.73 11.51
N ASP A 117 42.58 -41.68 11.52
CA ASP A 117 42.90 -40.93 12.75
C ASP A 117 43.15 -39.43 12.49
N ALA A 118 42.84 -38.61 13.51
CA ALA A 118 42.89 -37.14 13.45
C ALA A 118 43.96 -36.58 14.38
N ASP A 119 45.16 -37.18 14.40
CA ASP A 119 46.30 -36.69 15.19
C ASP A 119 47.29 -35.90 14.31
N PRO A 120 47.29 -34.56 14.37
CA PRO A 120 48.12 -33.70 13.54
C PRO A 120 49.62 -33.74 13.90
N THR A 121 50.04 -34.59 14.85
CA THR A 121 51.45 -34.71 15.25
C THR A 121 52.21 -35.83 14.53
N ASN A 122 51.52 -36.71 13.78
CA ASN A 122 52.16 -37.76 12.97
C ASN A 122 52.46 -37.34 11.51
N GLU A 123 52.03 -36.13 11.12
CA GLU A 123 52.07 -35.63 9.74
C GLU A 123 53.40 -34.96 9.36
N LEU A 124 54.31 -34.78 10.32
CA LEU A 124 55.64 -34.21 10.09
C LEU A 124 56.70 -35.30 10.03
N GLN A 125 57.08 -35.68 8.82
CA GLN A 125 58.21 -36.56 8.58
C GLN A 125 59.54 -35.78 8.68
N THR A 126 60.42 -36.19 9.61
CA THR A 126 61.76 -35.64 9.75
C THR A 126 62.73 -36.39 8.83
N LEU A 127 63.39 -35.65 7.93
CA LEU A 127 64.44 -36.17 7.05
C LEU A 127 65.81 -36.00 7.71
N SER A 128 66.56 -37.09 7.84
CA SER A 128 67.95 -37.08 8.33
C SER A 128 68.87 -37.85 7.37
N PHE A 129 70.14 -37.43 7.32
CA PHE A 129 71.15 -38.03 6.46
C PHE A 129 72.33 -38.49 7.31
N GLU A 130 72.48 -39.81 7.47
CA GLU A 130 73.59 -40.47 8.15
C GLU A 130 73.98 -41.73 7.37
N ASP A 131 75.29 -42.03 7.34
CA ASP A 131 75.87 -43.23 6.70
C ASP A 131 75.40 -43.51 5.27
N GLY A 132 75.27 -42.48 4.44
CA GLY A 132 74.94 -42.62 3.01
C GLY A 132 73.48 -42.98 2.72
N LYS A 133 72.61 -42.87 3.73
CA LYS A 133 71.19 -43.16 3.59
C LYS A 133 70.35 -41.94 3.97
N LEU A 134 69.27 -41.75 3.22
CA LEU A 134 68.25 -40.76 3.55
C LEU A 134 67.14 -41.46 4.33
N ILE A 135 66.96 -41.07 5.59
CA ILE A 135 65.99 -41.66 6.52
C ILE A 135 64.83 -40.69 6.72
N ILE A 136 63.62 -41.21 6.57
CA ILE A 136 62.35 -40.53 6.88
C ILE A 136 61.83 -41.12 8.20
N SER A 137 61.52 -40.26 9.18
CA SER A 137 61.01 -40.72 10.48
C SER A 137 59.75 -41.59 10.31
N ASP A 138 59.84 -42.84 10.75
CA ASP A 138 58.80 -43.88 10.80
C ASP A 138 58.44 -44.65 9.51
N GLY A 139 59.38 -44.85 8.57
CA GLY A 139 59.25 -46.07 7.75
C GLY A 139 60.24 -46.28 6.62
N ASN A 140 60.47 -45.27 5.78
CA ASN A 140 61.20 -45.48 4.52
C ASN A 140 62.66 -45.07 4.64
N GLU A 141 63.55 -46.03 4.41
CA GLU A 141 64.98 -45.81 4.25
C GLU A 141 65.33 -45.89 2.76
N ILE A 142 65.78 -44.78 2.17
CA ILE A 142 66.38 -44.79 0.84
C ILE A 142 67.90 -44.93 1.02
N SER A 143 68.42 -46.08 0.58
CA SER A 143 69.85 -46.22 0.34
C SER A 143 70.18 -45.46 -0.92
N ILE A 144 70.86 -44.33 -0.80
CA ILE A 144 71.41 -43.64 -1.96
C ILE A 144 72.62 -44.48 -2.39
N PRO A 145 72.62 -45.08 -3.58
CA PRO A 145 73.76 -45.88 -4.01
C PRO A 145 74.97 -44.95 -4.11
N THR A 146 75.89 -45.04 -3.15
CA THR A 146 77.27 -44.60 -3.36
C THR A 146 77.77 -45.45 -4.51
N GLY A 147 77.90 -44.82 -5.68
CA GLY A 147 78.34 -45.48 -6.90
C GLY A 147 79.57 -46.31 -6.59
N ASN A 148 79.48 -47.60 -6.92
CA ASN A 148 80.52 -48.60 -7.01
C ASN A 148 81.49 -48.66 -5.82
N THR A 149 81.49 -49.82 -5.14
CA THR A 149 82.61 -50.27 -4.30
C THR A 149 83.95 -49.94 -4.95
N ASP A 150 84.65 -48.98 -4.37
CA ASP A 150 86.09 -48.82 -4.53
C ASP A 150 86.75 -50.14 -4.06
N ALA A 151 87.44 -50.79 -5.00
CA ALA A 151 87.98 -52.13 -4.83
C ALA A 151 89.42 -52.12 -4.28
N ASP A 152 90.06 -50.96 -4.19
CA ASP A 152 91.36 -50.77 -3.59
C ASP A 152 91.44 -49.37 -2.97
N ALA A 153 91.23 -49.28 -1.64
CA ALA A 153 91.22 -48.04 -0.85
C ALA A 153 92.55 -47.25 -0.84
N ASP A 154 93.10 -46.91 -2.01
CA ASP A 154 94.26 -46.08 -2.26
C ASP A 154 93.81 -44.71 -2.80
N PRO A 155 93.75 -43.67 -1.95
CA PRO A 155 93.23 -42.36 -2.32
C PRO A 155 94.14 -41.57 -3.26
N THR A 156 95.22 -42.17 -3.79
CA THR A 156 96.17 -41.51 -4.68
C THR A 156 95.96 -41.79 -6.16
N ASN A 157 95.10 -42.75 -6.54
CA ASN A 157 94.75 -43.03 -7.95
C ASN A 157 93.43 -42.36 -8.41
N GLU A 158 92.73 -41.68 -7.50
CA GLU A 158 91.35 -41.22 -7.71
C GLU A 158 91.27 -39.79 -8.30
N LEU A 159 92.42 -39.13 -8.44
CA LEU A 159 92.53 -37.78 -9.00
C LEU A 159 93.29 -37.82 -10.32
N GLN A 160 92.55 -37.93 -11.43
CA GLN A 160 93.13 -37.72 -12.75
C GLN A 160 93.26 -36.22 -13.04
N THR A 161 94.47 -35.79 -13.38
CA THR A 161 94.70 -34.41 -13.81
C THR A 161 94.38 -34.30 -15.29
N LEU A 162 93.35 -33.51 -15.64
CA LEU A 162 93.09 -33.12 -17.03
C LEU A 162 94.11 -32.06 -17.45
N THR A 163 94.90 -32.38 -18.46
CA THR A 163 95.80 -31.41 -19.09
C THR A 163 95.31 -31.18 -20.52
N LYS A 164 95.04 -29.92 -20.89
CA LYS A 164 94.71 -29.53 -22.26
C LYS A 164 95.99 -29.08 -22.96
N GLU A 165 96.45 -29.84 -23.95
CA GLU A 165 97.52 -29.46 -24.87
C GLU A 165 96.91 -29.30 -26.27
N GLY A 166 96.72 -28.04 -26.70
CA GLY A 166 96.01 -27.74 -27.94
C GLY A 166 94.55 -28.22 -27.91
N ASN A 167 94.14 -28.99 -28.93
CA ASN A 167 92.77 -29.50 -29.09
C ASN A 167 92.55 -30.88 -28.45
N MET A 168 93.51 -31.37 -27.66
CA MET A 168 93.45 -32.67 -27.01
C MET A 168 93.39 -32.49 -25.50
N ILE A 169 92.39 -33.12 -24.88
CA ILE A 169 92.31 -33.27 -23.42
C ILE A 169 92.87 -34.66 -23.10
N VAL A 170 93.97 -34.68 -22.35
CA VAL A 170 94.64 -35.91 -21.92
C VAL A 170 94.46 -36.10 -20.42
N LEU A 171 94.13 -37.33 -20.04
CA LEU A 171 93.99 -37.77 -18.66
C LEU A 171 95.31 -38.37 -18.16
N SER A 172 95.71 -38.04 -16.92
CA SER A 172 97.01 -38.44 -16.35
C SER A 172 97.25 -39.96 -16.25
N ASP A 173 96.20 -40.78 -16.27
CA ASP A 173 96.30 -42.26 -16.25
C ASP A 173 95.94 -42.93 -17.59
N GLY A 174 96.02 -42.19 -18.70
CA GLY A 174 95.92 -42.75 -20.05
C GLY A 174 94.49 -42.83 -20.57
N GLY A 175 94.05 -41.73 -21.15
CA GLY A 175 92.86 -41.59 -21.99
C GLY A 175 92.94 -40.26 -22.72
N GLU A 176 92.56 -40.22 -24.00
CA GLU A 176 92.60 -39.02 -24.84
C GLU A 176 91.23 -38.76 -25.48
N VAL A 177 90.77 -37.52 -25.41
CA VAL A 177 89.62 -37.00 -26.15
C VAL A 177 90.09 -35.84 -27.00
N VAL A 178 89.86 -35.94 -28.31
CA VAL A 178 90.03 -34.83 -29.26
C VAL A 178 88.70 -34.09 -29.32
N ASP A 179 88.74 -32.79 -29.07
CA ASP A 179 87.59 -31.90 -29.21
C ASP A 179 87.38 -31.64 -30.71
N GLU A 180 86.45 -32.35 -31.34
CA GLU A 180 86.15 -32.26 -32.79
C GLU A 180 85.22 -31.07 -33.13
N VAL A 181 85.42 -29.91 -32.51
CA VAL A 181 84.91 -28.65 -33.08
C VAL A 181 85.98 -28.07 -33.98
N GLU A 182 85.79 -28.32 -35.27
CA GLU A 182 86.60 -27.82 -36.36
C GLU A 182 86.17 -26.36 -36.65
N ASP A 183 86.64 -25.42 -35.83
CA ASP A 183 86.63 -23.98 -36.13
C ASP A 183 88.06 -23.47 -36.43
N ASP A 184 88.24 -23.00 -37.66
CA ASP A 184 89.54 -22.78 -38.30
C ASP A 184 90.26 -21.49 -37.83
N ASP A 185 89.89 -20.89 -36.70
CA ASP A 185 90.68 -19.86 -36.02
C ASP A 185 90.54 -19.91 -34.49
N SER A 186 91.62 -19.52 -33.78
CA SER A 186 91.79 -19.74 -32.33
C SER A 186 91.70 -18.43 -31.53
N ASP A 187 90.84 -17.48 -31.92
CA ASP A 187 90.73 -16.17 -31.26
C ASP A 187 89.52 -16.08 -30.31
N PRO A 188 89.69 -16.30 -28.99
CA PRO A 188 88.62 -16.33 -27.99
C PRO A 188 88.02 -14.95 -27.64
N THR A 189 88.26 -13.92 -28.46
CA THR A 189 87.76 -12.57 -28.23
C THR A 189 86.59 -12.18 -29.14
N ASN A 190 86.22 -13.03 -30.10
CA ASN A 190 85.12 -12.78 -31.05
C ASN A 190 83.78 -13.41 -30.61
N GLU A 191 83.76 -14.19 -29.53
CA GLU A 191 82.59 -14.94 -29.07
C GLU A 191 81.73 -14.21 -28.02
N PHE A 192 82.10 -12.99 -27.62
CA PHE A 192 81.33 -12.17 -26.67
C PHE A 192 80.58 -11.03 -27.35
N GLN A 193 79.26 -11.16 -27.48
CA GLN A 193 78.40 -10.05 -27.90
C GLN A 193 77.94 -9.19 -26.71
N THR A 194 78.24 -7.89 -26.72
CA THR A 194 77.75 -6.94 -25.71
C THR A 194 76.45 -6.31 -26.17
N LEU A 195 75.38 -6.47 -25.37
CA LEU A 195 74.11 -5.79 -25.57
C LEU A 195 74.13 -4.43 -24.87
N SER A 196 73.79 -3.36 -25.60
CA SER A 196 73.68 -1.99 -25.06
C SER A 196 72.33 -1.39 -25.42
N PHE A 197 71.67 -0.79 -24.43
CA PHE A 197 70.42 -0.05 -24.63
C PHE A 197 70.62 1.42 -24.32
N ASN A 198 70.43 2.28 -25.33
CA ASN A 198 70.55 3.72 -25.18
C ASN A 198 69.58 4.44 -26.12
N ASN A 199 68.86 5.44 -25.61
CA ASN A 199 67.93 6.28 -26.38
C ASN A 199 66.94 5.50 -27.26
N GLY A 200 66.31 4.45 -26.71
CA GLY A 200 65.29 3.67 -27.42
C GLY A 200 65.85 2.67 -28.45
N MET A 201 67.17 2.48 -28.50
CA MET A 201 67.82 1.57 -29.43
C MET A 201 68.57 0.48 -28.66
N LEU A 202 68.28 -0.78 -28.99
CA LEU A 202 69.02 -1.94 -28.50
C LEU A 202 70.02 -2.36 -29.59
N SER A 203 71.30 -2.38 -29.26
CA SER A 203 72.38 -2.77 -30.18
C SER A 203 73.27 -3.88 -29.62
N ILE A 204 73.77 -4.73 -30.52
CA ILE A 204 74.81 -5.74 -30.25
C ILE A 204 76.15 -5.26 -30.82
N THR A 205 77.27 -5.69 -30.22
CA THR A 205 78.59 -5.49 -30.81
C THR A 205 78.62 -6.08 -32.22
N ASP A 206 79.22 -5.33 -33.16
CA ASP A 206 79.27 -5.59 -34.60
C ASP A 206 78.03 -5.26 -35.44
N GLY A 207 77.15 -4.40 -34.92
CA GLY A 207 76.50 -3.37 -35.75
C GLY A 207 75.03 -3.58 -36.08
N ASN A 208 74.40 -4.66 -35.64
CA ASN A 208 72.94 -4.78 -35.74
C ASN A 208 72.28 -4.04 -34.56
N SER A 209 71.40 -3.10 -34.88
CA SER A 209 70.60 -2.34 -33.92
C SER A 209 69.12 -2.44 -34.25
N ILE A 210 68.29 -2.64 -33.24
CA ILE A 210 66.83 -2.56 -33.36
C ILE A 210 66.34 -1.32 -32.61
N ALA A 211 65.60 -0.47 -33.32
CA ALA A 211 64.84 0.60 -32.68
C ALA A 211 63.63 -0.04 -31.99
N ILE A 212 63.53 0.10 -30.68
CA ILE A 212 62.33 -0.30 -29.95
C ILE A 212 61.35 0.87 -30.10
N PRO A 213 60.20 0.69 -30.78
CA PRO A 213 59.23 1.77 -30.92
C PRO A 213 58.68 2.12 -29.53
N THR A 214 59.18 3.20 -28.94
CA THR A 214 58.53 3.88 -27.82
C THR A 214 57.26 4.48 -28.39
N GLY A 215 56.10 3.95 -28.02
CA GLY A 215 54.79 4.23 -28.62
C GLY A 215 54.34 5.69 -28.49
N GLY A 216 54.99 6.60 -29.22
CA GLY A 216 54.83 8.03 -29.08
C GLY A 216 55.69 8.61 -27.97
N THR A 217 56.11 9.87 -28.15
CA THR A 217 56.54 10.72 -27.05
C THR A 217 55.32 11.02 -26.19
N ASP A 218 55.30 10.51 -24.97
CA ASP A 218 54.50 11.09 -23.91
C ASP A 218 54.90 12.58 -23.77
N ALA A 219 53.91 13.47 -23.86
CA ALA A 219 54.15 14.91 -24.04
C ALA A 219 54.38 15.64 -22.70
N ASP A 220 54.06 14.98 -21.60
CA ASP A 220 54.63 15.27 -20.29
C ASP A 220 55.12 13.94 -19.67
N ALA A 221 55.73 13.98 -18.50
CA ALA A 221 56.27 12.79 -17.85
C ALA A 221 55.59 12.56 -16.49
N ASP A 222 54.36 13.06 -16.35
CA ASP A 222 53.63 13.06 -15.09
C ASP A 222 52.63 11.88 -15.05
N PRO A 223 52.94 10.78 -14.35
CA PRO A 223 52.07 9.60 -14.27
C PRO A 223 50.74 9.87 -13.52
N THR A 224 50.53 11.08 -12.99
CA THR A 224 49.30 11.43 -12.26
C THR A 224 48.16 11.93 -13.15
N ASN A 225 48.43 12.32 -14.41
CA ASN A 225 47.39 12.72 -15.37
C ASN A 225 46.76 11.53 -16.14
N GLU A 226 47.32 10.33 -15.98
CA GLU A 226 46.88 9.10 -16.64
C GLU A 226 45.71 8.42 -15.89
N LEU A 227 45.40 8.87 -14.67
CA LEU A 227 44.29 8.39 -13.85
C LEU A 227 43.12 9.37 -13.87
N GLN A 228 42.15 9.07 -14.73
CA GLN A 228 40.92 9.84 -14.90
C GLN A 228 39.81 9.26 -14.01
N ALA A 229 39.33 10.03 -13.03
CA ALA A 229 38.18 9.66 -12.21
C ALA A 229 36.88 10.17 -12.84
N LEU A 230 35.84 9.34 -12.85
CA LEU A 230 34.49 9.77 -13.22
C LEU A 230 33.78 10.33 -11.98
N ARG A 231 33.28 11.56 -12.07
CA ARG A 231 32.50 12.20 -11.02
C ARG A 231 31.13 12.58 -11.55
N LEU A 232 30.09 12.30 -10.76
CA LEU A 232 28.74 12.77 -11.03
C LEU A 232 28.45 14.03 -10.20
N ASN A 233 28.19 15.15 -10.86
CA ASN A 233 27.79 16.41 -10.23
C ASN A 233 26.40 16.81 -10.74
N GLY A 234 25.37 16.55 -9.93
CA GLY A 234 23.98 16.60 -10.39
C GLY A 234 23.76 15.55 -11.48
N ASN A 235 23.36 16.00 -12.68
CA ASN A 235 23.16 15.13 -13.84
C ASN A 235 24.32 15.22 -14.85
N ILE A 236 25.47 15.79 -14.48
CA ILE A 236 26.63 15.89 -15.36
C ILE A 236 27.67 14.88 -14.90
N LEU A 237 28.01 13.94 -15.78
CA LEU A 237 29.13 13.03 -15.61
C LEU A 237 30.38 13.71 -16.18
N GLU A 238 31.34 14.01 -15.31
CA GLU A 238 32.59 14.71 -15.63
C GLU A 238 33.78 13.78 -15.42
N ILE A 239 34.83 13.96 -16.21
CA ILE A 239 36.16 13.37 -15.97
C ILE A 239 36.98 14.35 -15.10
N VAL A 240 37.70 13.84 -14.10
CA VAL A 240 38.48 14.64 -13.13
C VAL A 240 39.89 14.03 -12.97
N PRO A 241 40.98 14.82 -12.88
CA PRO A 241 41.03 16.28 -12.84
C PRO A 241 40.72 16.92 -14.21
N ALA A 242 40.02 18.05 -14.13
CA ALA A 242 39.54 18.83 -15.25
C ALA A 242 40.67 19.73 -15.79
N GLU A 243 41.16 19.49 -17.01
CA GLU A 243 42.04 20.43 -17.71
C GLU A 243 41.27 21.12 -18.86
N ASP A 244 41.67 22.35 -19.19
CA ASP A 244 40.97 23.25 -20.12
C ASP A 244 40.55 22.55 -21.44
N GLY A 245 39.31 22.03 -21.47
CA GLY A 245 38.76 21.27 -22.61
C GLY A 245 37.90 20.04 -22.28
N ASP A 246 37.51 19.83 -21.02
CA ASP A 246 36.93 18.57 -20.53
C ASP A 246 35.71 18.00 -21.28
N ILE A 247 35.75 16.66 -21.41
CA ILE A 247 34.63 15.81 -21.83
C ILE A 247 33.68 15.67 -20.64
N SER A 248 32.59 16.42 -20.67
CA SER A 248 31.45 16.23 -19.77
C SER A 248 30.24 15.73 -20.57
N VAL A 249 29.49 14.79 -19.99
CA VAL A 249 28.24 14.29 -20.56
C VAL A 249 27.13 14.62 -19.58
N THR A 250 26.20 15.49 -19.99
CA THR A 250 24.93 15.64 -19.28
C THR A 250 24.13 14.36 -19.48
N LEU A 251 23.99 13.58 -18.42
CA LEU A 251 23.12 12.41 -18.38
C LEU A 251 21.67 12.89 -18.47
N PRO A 252 20.84 12.28 -19.34
CA PRO A 252 19.42 12.58 -19.35
C PRO A 252 18.82 12.19 -18.01
N ASP A 253 18.16 13.14 -17.35
CA ASP A 253 17.24 12.90 -16.24
C ASP A 253 16.36 11.70 -16.65
N GLY A 254 16.35 10.64 -15.84
CA GLY A 254 15.84 9.32 -16.21
C GLY A 254 14.58 9.38 -17.09
N GLY A 255 14.70 8.85 -18.31
CA GLY A 255 13.59 8.64 -19.23
C GLY A 255 13.03 9.90 -19.90
N GLY A 256 13.70 10.37 -20.95
CA GLY A 256 13.08 11.23 -21.97
C GLY A 256 12.92 12.70 -21.59
N GLY A 257 14.03 13.44 -21.48
CA GLY A 257 14.12 14.83 -21.95
C GLY A 257 13.21 15.89 -21.30
N GLY A 258 12.73 15.69 -20.07
CA GLY A 258 11.97 16.70 -19.35
C GLY A 258 12.07 16.52 -17.84
N THR A 259 12.16 17.63 -17.09
CA THR A 259 11.99 17.64 -15.63
C THR A 259 10.63 17.02 -15.28
N SER A 260 10.54 16.21 -14.21
CA SER A 260 9.26 15.70 -13.71
C SER A 260 8.24 16.85 -13.59
N PRO A 261 7.03 16.70 -14.14
CA PRO A 261 6.04 17.76 -14.07
C PRO A 261 5.39 17.85 -12.66
N TRP A 262 5.62 16.84 -11.82
CA TRP A 262 5.29 16.86 -10.39
C TRP A 262 6.34 17.64 -9.60
N GLN A 263 5.88 18.60 -8.82
CA GLN A 263 6.68 19.49 -8.00
C GLN A 263 6.54 19.14 -6.52
N PHE A 264 7.51 19.55 -5.71
CA PHE A 264 7.53 19.32 -4.26
C PHE A 264 7.49 20.64 -3.50
N SER A 265 6.72 20.68 -2.41
CA SER A 265 6.72 21.78 -1.44
C SER A 265 6.83 21.19 -0.03
N GLY A 266 8.04 21.18 0.52
CA GLY A 266 8.31 20.44 1.75
C GLY A 266 8.17 18.93 1.50
N GLN A 267 7.24 18.29 2.21
CA GLN A 267 6.92 16.86 2.03
C GLN A 267 5.74 16.61 1.08
N ASP A 268 5.09 17.68 0.61
CA ASP A 268 3.93 17.57 -0.28
C ASP A 268 4.38 17.47 -1.74
N ILE A 269 3.73 16.60 -2.51
CA ILE A 269 3.86 16.50 -3.97
C ILE A 269 2.62 17.08 -4.64
N TYR A 270 2.79 17.88 -5.69
CA TYR A 270 1.69 18.54 -6.38
C TYR A 270 1.98 18.75 -7.88
N TYR A 271 0.94 19.04 -8.64
CA TYR A 271 0.99 19.32 -10.07
C TYR A 271 0.22 20.60 -10.38
N ASN A 272 0.91 21.61 -10.93
CA ASN A 272 0.34 22.94 -11.19
C ASN A 272 0.24 23.30 -12.68
N GLY A 273 0.57 22.39 -13.60
CA GLY A 273 0.71 22.68 -15.03
C GLY A 273 -0.27 21.92 -15.92
N GLY A 274 -1.46 22.45 -16.22
CA GLY A 274 -2.46 21.77 -17.05
C GLY A 274 -3.21 20.67 -16.28
N ASP A 275 -3.70 19.66 -17.01
CA ASP A 275 -4.62 18.63 -16.48
C ASP A 275 -3.95 17.25 -16.36
N VAL A 276 -4.37 16.44 -15.38
CA VAL A 276 -3.87 15.08 -15.15
C VAL A 276 -4.83 14.05 -15.75
N GLY A 277 -4.38 13.35 -16.79
CA GLY A 277 -5.10 12.23 -17.41
C GLY A 277 -4.61 10.87 -16.90
N ILE A 278 -5.54 10.00 -16.49
CA ILE A 278 -5.29 8.57 -16.21
C ILE A 278 -6.10 7.76 -17.21
N GLY A 279 -5.43 6.99 -18.09
CA GLY A 279 -6.10 6.24 -19.16
C GLY A 279 -6.41 7.05 -20.43
N THR A 280 -6.24 8.37 -20.40
CA THR A 280 -6.42 9.28 -21.54
C THR A 280 -5.21 10.19 -21.74
N SER A 281 -4.86 10.48 -23.00
CA SER A 281 -3.82 11.45 -23.36
C SER A 281 -4.36 12.87 -23.60
N ASN A 282 -5.68 13.05 -23.60
CA ASN A 282 -6.36 14.32 -23.82
C ASN A 282 -7.37 14.55 -22.69
N PRO A 283 -6.91 14.85 -21.46
CA PRO A 283 -7.81 15.16 -20.36
C PRO A 283 -8.67 16.40 -20.68
N SER A 284 -9.90 16.39 -20.20
CA SER A 284 -10.91 17.46 -20.37
C SER A 284 -11.15 18.26 -19.09
N ASP A 285 -10.61 17.76 -17.99
CA ASP A 285 -10.79 18.24 -16.63
C ASP A 285 -9.46 18.12 -15.88
N PRO A 286 -9.21 18.94 -14.84
CA PRO A 286 -7.95 18.93 -14.07
C PRO A 286 -7.51 17.55 -13.57
N LEU A 287 -8.47 16.66 -13.29
CA LEU A 287 -8.25 15.23 -13.13
C LEU A 287 -9.28 14.48 -13.97
N HIS A 288 -8.83 13.79 -15.02
CA HIS A 288 -9.67 12.95 -15.87
C HIS A 288 -9.19 11.50 -15.76
N VAL A 289 -10.02 10.63 -15.19
CA VAL A 289 -9.81 9.18 -15.19
C VAL A 289 -10.72 8.53 -16.23
N ASP A 290 -10.15 8.08 -17.35
CA ASP A 290 -10.85 7.26 -18.35
C ASP A 290 -10.84 5.80 -17.89
N GLY A 291 -11.75 5.49 -16.95
CA GLY A 291 -11.84 4.20 -16.28
C GLY A 291 -12.43 4.27 -14.87
N ASN A 292 -12.10 3.29 -14.03
CA ASN A 292 -12.59 3.20 -12.65
C ASN A 292 -11.60 3.84 -11.66
N ALA A 293 -12.10 4.65 -10.72
CA ALA A 293 -11.32 5.16 -9.59
C ALA A 293 -11.77 4.48 -8.28
N ARG A 294 -10.82 3.89 -7.54
CA ARG A 294 -11.07 3.32 -6.20
C ARG A 294 -10.49 4.24 -5.14
N VAL A 295 -11.34 4.77 -4.26
CA VAL A 295 -10.93 5.56 -3.09
C VAL A 295 -11.11 4.71 -1.83
N VAL A 296 -10.06 4.57 -1.04
CA VAL A 296 -10.12 3.91 0.28
C VAL A 296 -10.15 5.01 1.34
N GLY A 297 -11.28 5.10 2.07
CA GLY A 297 -11.57 6.22 2.98
C GLY A 297 -12.70 7.11 2.43
N ASP A 298 -12.85 8.30 3.01
CA ASP A 298 -13.90 9.25 2.62
C ASP A 298 -13.47 10.08 1.38
N LEU A 299 -14.33 10.13 0.36
CA LEU A 299 -14.20 11.11 -0.73
C LEU A 299 -14.96 12.39 -0.37
N SER A 300 -14.25 13.45 0.00
CA SER A 300 -14.86 14.76 0.27
C SER A 300 -14.78 15.67 -0.96
N VAL A 301 -15.93 16.01 -1.54
CA VAL A 301 -16.03 16.99 -2.64
C VAL A 301 -16.60 18.29 -2.09
N ARG A 302 -15.73 19.28 -1.86
CA ARG A 302 -16.13 20.60 -1.33
C ARG A 302 -16.21 21.63 -2.46
N SER A 303 -17.43 22.01 -2.79
CA SER A 303 -17.73 23.16 -3.65
C SER A 303 -17.57 24.47 -2.85
N GLY A 304 -16.95 25.48 -3.46
CA GLY A 304 -16.83 26.83 -2.88
C GLY A 304 -18.14 27.59 -2.97
N ASN A 305 -18.28 28.45 -3.98
CA ASN A 305 -19.51 29.21 -4.24
C ASN A 305 -20.14 28.72 -5.55
N ASN A 306 -21.41 28.27 -5.50
CA ASN A 306 -22.20 27.81 -6.65
C ASN A 306 -21.63 26.63 -7.48
N ASN A 307 -20.68 25.83 -7.00
CA ASN A 307 -20.25 24.65 -7.77
C ASN A 307 -21.19 23.47 -7.52
N ARG A 308 -21.53 22.79 -8.60
CA ARG A 308 -22.34 21.57 -8.68
C ARG A 308 -21.42 20.35 -8.65
N VAL A 309 -21.75 19.33 -7.85
CA VAL A 309 -21.18 17.98 -8.05
C VAL A 309 -21.97 17.36 -9.20
N VAL A 310 -21.33 17.19 -10.36
CA VAL A 310 -21.93 16.57 -11.53
C VAL A 310 -21.57 15.10 -11.51
N LEU A 311 -22.58 14.24 -11.38
CA LEU A 311 -22.46 12.81 -11.58
C LEU A 311 -23.27 12.51 -12.84
N ASP A 312 -22.59 12.46 -13.99
CA ASP A 312 -23.21 12.20 -15.28
C ASP A 312 -23.06 10.71 -15.61
N GLY A 313 -24.17 10.03 -15.84
CA GLY A 313 -24.15 8.63 -16.25
C GLY A 313 -24.01 8.45 -17.77
N GLY A 314 -23.88 9.53 -18.55
CA GLY A 314 -23.74 9.49 -20.00
C GLY A 314 -25.08 9.46 -20.75
N SER A 315 -25.00 9.51 -22.08
CA SER A 315 -26.12 9.72 -23.02
C SER A 315 -27.03 8.51 -23.24
N SER A 316 -26.92 7.43 -22.46
CA SER A 316 -27.75 6.22 -22.59
C SER A 316 -27.84 5.45 -21.28
N GLY A 317 -28.90 5.63 -20.50
CA GLY A 317 -29.18 4.82 -19.31
C GLY A 317 -28.22 5.00 -18.14
N GLY A 318 -27.53 6.13 -18.11
CA GLY A 318 -26.58 6.47 -17.07
C GLY A 318 -27.14 6.42 -15.65
N GLU A 319 -26.43 5.72 -14.76
CA GLU A 319 -26.86 5.49 -13.38
C GLU A 319 -25.79 5.92 -12.36
N VAL A 320 -26.21 6.67 -11.35
CA VAL A 320 -25.44 6.92 -10.13
C VAL A 320 -26.01 6.02 -9.04
N ALA A 321 -25.27 4.98 -8.66
CA ALA A 321 -25.76 3.94 -7.76
C ALA A 321 -25.02 3.95 -6.42
N VAL A 322 -25.76 3.68 -5.35
CA VAL A 322 -25.23 3.36 -4.03
C VAL A 322 -25.40 1.86 -3.81
N TYR A 323 -24.31 1.19 -3.46
CA TYR A 323 -24.28 -0.23 -3.13
C TYR A 323 -24.01 -0.42 -1.63
N ASP A 324 -24.55 -1.48 -1.05
CA ASP A 324 -24.17 -1.92 0.29
C ASP A 324 -22.84 -2.69 0.29
N LYS A 325 -22.38 -3.11 1.48
CA LYS A 325 -21.14 -3.89 1.67
C LYS A 325 -21.12 -5.22 0.91
N ASP A 326 -22.28 -5.74 0.52
CA ASP A 326 -22.44 -7.02 -0.16
C ASP A 326 -22.60 -6.81 -1.69
N ASN A 327 -22.30 -5.60 -2.19
CA ASN A 327 -22.48 -5.17 -3.58
C ASN A 327 -23.94 -5.24 -4.06
N ARG A 328 -24.91 -5.12 -3.16
CA ARG A 328 -26.33 -4.99 -3.53
C ARG A 328 -26.69 -3.52 -3.68
N LYS A 329 -27.40 -3.17 -4.74
CA LYS A 329 -27.88 -1.81 -4.98
C LYS A 329 -28.91 -1.44 -3.91
N VAL A 330 -28.75 -0.31 -3.24
CA VAL A 330 -29.66 0.18 -2.19
C VAL A 330 -30.36 1.49 -2.56
N GLY A 331 -29.79 2.22 -3.52
CA GLY A 331 -30.47 3.34 -4.14
C GLY A 331 -29.71 3.82 -5.35
N PHE A 332 -30.41 4.44 -6.28
CA PHE A 332 -29.76 4.98 -7.46
C PHE A 332 -30.53 6.16 -8.03
N MET A 333 -29.81 7.00 -8.77
CA MET A 333 -30.36 8.03 -9.62
C MET A 333 -30.14 7.60 -11.06
N ARG A 334 -31.20 7.60 -11.85
CA ARG A 334 -31.13 7.29 -13.28
C ARG A 334 -31.82 8.39 -14.08
N ALA A 335 -31.19 8.79 -15.19
CA ALA A 335 -31.88 9.56 -16.22
C ALA A 335 -32.80 8.60 -16.99
N ALA A 336 -34.09 8.93 -17.11
CA ALA A 336 -35.04 8.09 -17.83
C ALA A 336 -34.55 7.84 -19.25
N ASP A 337 -34.50 6.57 -19.66
CA ASP A 337 -34.43 6.23 -21.08
C ASP A 337 -35.86 6.25 -21.63
N GLU A 338 -36.04 6.78 -22.84
CA GLU A 338 -37.32 6.94 -23.57
C GLU A 338 -38.22 5.69 -23.60
N ASN A 339 -37.68 4.50 -23.26
CA ASN A 339 -38.33 3.21 -23.47
C ASN A 339 -38.82 2.48 -22.22
N ASN A 340 -38.48 2.92 -20.99
CA ASN A 340 -38.74 2.07 -19.82
C ASN A 340 -40.10 2.31 -19.14
N TRP A 341 -40.79 3.42 -19.44
CA TRP A 341 -42.06 3.80 -18.80
C TRP A 341 -43.10 4.42 -19.76
N ASN A 342 -43.12 4.01 -21.04
CA ASN A 342 -44.08 4.51 -22.06
C ASN A 342 -44.23 6.05 -22.10
N ASP A 343 -43.15 6.79 -21.83
CA ASP A 343 -43.18 8.26 -21.84
C ASP A 343 -42.50 8.79 -23.11
N PRO A 344 -43.23 9.44 -24.04
CA PRO A 344 -42.70 9.89 -25.33
C PRO A 344 -41.64 11.00 -25.28
N GLN A 345 -41.27 11.54 -24.10
CA GLN A 345 -40.43 12.75 -24.01
C GLN A 345 -39.16 12.63 -23.14
N GLY A 346 -38.81 11.45 -22.62
CA GLY A 346 -37.41 11.08 -22.29
C GLY A 346 -36.62 11.83 -21.20
N ASP A 347 -37.09 12.93 -20.61
CA ASP A 347 -36.21 13.86 -19.86
C ASP A 347 -36.46 13.93 -18.34
N PHE A 348 -36.60 12.80 -17.64
CA PHE A 348 -36.88 12.82 -16.19
C PHE A 348 -35.92 11.98 -15.33
N GLY A 349 -35.44 12.57 -14.24
CA GLY A 349 -34.65 11.88 -13.22
C GLY A 349 -35.49 11.45 -12.02
N TYR A 350 -35.26 10.24 -11.52
CA TYR A 350 -35.80 9.75 -10.25
C TYR A 350 -34.68 9.21 -9.35
N LEU A 351 -34.89 9.35 -8.05
CA LEU A 351 -34.17 8.66 -6.99
C LEU A 351 -35.05 7.49 -6.54
N GLU A 352 -34.54 6.28 -6.72
CA GLU A 352 -35.18 5.06 -6.24
C GLU A 352 -34.46 4.57 -4.98
N LEU A 353 -35.24 4.26 -3.95
CA LEU A 353 -34.74 3.63 -2.73
C LEU A 353 -35.24 2.19 -2.69
N LEU A 354 -34.29 1.26 -2.68
CA LEU A 354 -34.54 -0.16 -2.74
C LEU A 354 -34.67 -0.74 -1.32
N GLY A 355 -35.65 -1.62 -1.15
CA GLY A 355 -35.77 -2.47 0.02
C GLY A 355 -34.66 -3.53 0.08
N PRO A 356 -34.57 -4.28 1.19
CA PRO A 356 -33.49 -5.25 1.43
C PRO A 356 -33.34 -6.35 0.36
N ASN A 357 -34.39 -6.56 -0.44
CA ASN A 357 -34.46 -7.58 -1.49
C ASN A 357 -34.28 -7.00 -2.90
N GLY A 358 -33.97 -5.71 -3.04
CA GLY A 358 -33.82 -5.04 -4.34
C GLY A 358 -35.13 -4.53 -4.94
N ASN A 359 -36.23 -4.54 -4.18
CA ASN A 359 -37.52 -4.02 -4.63
C ASN A 359 -37.66 -2.52 -4.34
N SER A 360 -38.20 -1.77 -5.28
CA SER A 360 -38.42 -0.32 -5.17
C SER A 360 -39.57 -0.03 -4.24
N ASN A 361 -39.25 0.52 -3.07
CA ASN A 361 -40.24 0.85 -2.03
C ASN A 361 -40.64 2.33 -2.07
N VAL A 362 -39.71 3.21 -2.49
CA VAL A 362 -39.92 4.66 -2.53
C VAL A 362 -39.26 5.22 -3.78
N ILE A 363 -40.02 5.99 -4.55
CA ILE A 363 -39.54 6.71 -5.74
C ILE A 363 -39.74 8.21 -5.51
N LEU A 364 -38.65 8.96 -5.55
CA LEU A 364 -38.61 10.41 -5.44
C LEU A 364 -38.15 10.99 -6.76
N GLY A 365 -39.02 11.57 -7.58
CA GLY A 365 -38.58 12.00 -8.90
C GLY A 365 -39.61 12.74 -9.73
N PHE A 366 -39.13 13.29 -10.84
CA PHE A 366 -40.01 13.91 -11.83
C PHE A 366 -40.73 12.86 -12.68
N VAL A 367 -41.48 11.94 -12.08
CA VAL A 367 -42.22 10.96 -12.88
C VAL A 367 -43.43 11.66 -13.47
N GLY A 368 -43.43 11.86 -14.79
CA GLY A 368 -44.55 12.44 -15.51
C GLY A 368 -45.87 11.80 -15.07
N ASN A 369 -46.81 12.62 -14.59
CA ASN A 369 -48.16 12.16 -14.34
C ASN A 369 -48.69 11.52 -15.65
N PRO A 370 -49.13 10.25 -15.66
CA PRO A 370 -49.57 9.59 -16.88
C PRO A 370 -50.88 10.15 -17.45
N THR A 371 -51.56 11.03 -16.72
CA THR A 371 -52.69 11.82 -17.24
C THR A 371 -52.28 13.21 -17.74
N GLU A 372 -51.14 13.75 -17.32
CA GLU A 372 -50.64 15.09 -17.67
C GLU A 372 -49.09 15.08 -17.73
N GLN A 373 -48.53 15.07 -18.94
CA GLN A 373 -47.15 14.65 -19.28
C GLN A 373 -45.96 15.41 -18.65
N ASP A 374 -46.14 16.39 -17.75
CA ASP A 374 -45.06 17.33 -17.36
C ASP A 374 -44.92 17.57 -15.84
N ARG A 375 -45.29 16.62 -14.97
CA ARG A 375 -45.33 16.90 -13.52
C ARG A 375 -44.62 15.88 -12.67
N GLY A 376 -43.59 16.35 -11.97
CA GLY A 376 -42.93 15.58 -10.93
C GLY A 376 -43.72 15.46 -9.65
N GLY A 377 -43.46 14.40 -8.90
CA GLY A 377 -44.17 14.08 -7.67
C GLY A 377 -43.38 13.16 -6.76
N ILE A 378 -44.03 12.71 -5.69
CA ILE A 378 -43.50 11.70 -4.77
C ILE A 378 -44.37 10.46 -4.89
N GLY A 379 -43.75 9.32 -5.17
CA GLY A 379 -44.39 8.03 -5.33
C GLY A 379 -43.96 7.03 -4.25
N LEU A 380 -44.93 6.38 -3.61
CA LEU A 380 -44.68 5.16 -2.83
C LEU A 380 -45.12 3.99 -3.69
N TYR A 381 -44.14 3.18 -4.12
CA TYR A 381 -44.36 2.10 -5.06
C TYR A 381 -44.37 0.75 -4.33
N ASN A 382 -45.31 -0.10 -4.70
CA ASN A 382 -45.38 -1.48 -4.26
C ASN A 382 -45.17 -2.39 -5.47
N GLU A 383 -43.92 -2.81 -5.68
CA GLU A 383 -43.54 -3.72 -6.76
C GLU A 383 -44.25 -5.07 -6.71
N ALA A 384 -44.66 -5.54 -5.53
CA ALA A 384 -45.27 -6.87 -5.43
C ALA A 384 -46.60 -6.96 -6.20
N ASN A 385 -47.26 -5.83 -6.44
CA ASN A 385 -48.56 -5.77 -7.10
C ASN A 385 -48.71 -4.60 -8.08
N ASN A 386 -47.62 -3.91 -8.43
CA ASN A 386 -47.60 -2.72 -9.29
C ASN A 386 -48.61 -1.64 -8.86
N ASN A 387 -48.87 -1.54 -7.56
CA ASN A 387 -49.71 -0.47 -7.02
C ASN A 387 -48.83 0.65 -6.51
N SER A 388 -49.34 1.87 -6.52
CA SER A 388 -48.59 3.01 -6.01
C SER A 388 -49.48 4.16 -5.55
N TRP A 389 -48.95 4.91 -4.59
CA TRP A 389 -49.53 6.16 -4.13
C TRP A 389 -48.68 7.31 -4.64
N TRP A 390 -49.32 8.27 -5.29
CA TRP A 390 -48.64 9.42 -5.87
C TRP A 390 -49.18 10.72 -5.28
N MET A 391 -48.27 11.62 -4.95
CA MET A 391 -48.60 13.00 -4.63
C MET A 391 -47.95 13.92 -5.66
N SER A 392 -48.76 14.73 -6.34
CA SER A 392 -48.33 15.59 -7.45
C SER A 392 -48.99 16.97 -7.35
N PRO A 393 -48.31 18.05 -7.74
CA PRO A 393 -48.95 19.34 -7.91
C PRO A 393 -50.03 19.30 -9.02
N GLY A 394 -51.08 20.10 -8.83
CA GLY A 394 -52.08 20.41 -9.85
C GLY A 394 -51.51 21.20 -11.05
N PRO A 395 -52.34 21.51 -12.06
CA PRO A 395 -51.94 22.26 -13.25
C PRO A 395 -51.33 23.60 -12.91
N SER A 396 -50.60 24.19 -13.86
CA SER A 396 -49.84 25.43 -13.65
C SER A 396 -50.67 26.62 -13.13
N ASN A 397 -52.00 26.54 -13.21
CA ASN A 397 -52.96 27.49 -12.66
C ASN A 397 -53.65 27.06 -11.34
N ASP A 398 -53.38 25.85 -10.87
CA ASP A 398 -54.00 25.18 -9.73
C ASP A 398 -52.90 24.68 -8.79
N ALA A 399 -52.61 25.46 -7.74
CA ALA A 399 -51.51 25.16 -6.82
C ALA A 399 -51.87 24.12 -5.75
N ASP A 400 -53.01 23.44 -5.87
CA ASP A 400 -53.40 22.39 -4.94
C ASP A 400 -52.59 21.11 -5.20
N PHE A 401 -52.27 20.38 -4.13
CA PHE A 401 -51.57 19.10 -4.22
C PHE A 401 -52.57 17.97 -4.32
N ARG A 402 -52.45 17.10 -5.32
CA ARG A 402 -53.39 16.00 -5.56
C ARG A 402 -52.78 14.67 -5.14
N LEU A 403 -53.65 13.81 -4.60
CA LEU A 403 -53.31 12.45 -4.18
C LEU A 403 -53.96 11.46 -5.14
N TYR A 404 -53.14 10.57 -5.69
CA TYR A 404 -53.58 9.52 -6.61
C TYR A 404 -53.22 8.14 -6.05
N TYR A 405 -54.11 7.19 -6.30
CA TYR A 405 -53.83 5.77 -6.17
C TYR A 405 -53.79 5.15 -7.55
N GLN A 406 -52.71 4.44 -7.83
CA GLN A 406 -52.54 3.65 -9.04
C GLN A 406 -52.66 2.17 -8.68
N SER A 407 -53.43 1.45 -9.50
CA SER A 407 -53.46 0.00 -9.47
C SER A 407 -53.26 -0.55 -10.88
N GLY A 408 -52.13 -1.22 -11.11
CA GLY A 408 -51.71 -1.57 -12.47
C GLY A 408 -51.58 -0.32 -13.33
N ASN A 409 -52.32 -0.26 -14.45
CA ASN A 409 -52.29 0.90 -15.37
C ASN A 409 -53.39 1.94 -15.10
N SER A 410 -54.19 1.76 -14.04
CA SER A 410 -55.32 2.66 -13.73
C SER A 410 -54.94 3.66 -12.65
N PHE A 411 -55.12 4.94 -12.94
CA PHE A 411 -54.88 6.05 -12.03
C PHE A 411 -56.19 6.66 -11.57
N GLN A 412 -56.36 6.79 -10.26
CA GLN A 412 -57.53 7.39 -9.65
C GLN A 412 -57.11 8.49 -8.70
N GLN A 413 -57.60 9.71 -8.90
CA GLN A 413 -57.50 10.76 -7.89
C GLN A 413 -58.38 10.36 -6.70
N VAL A 414 -57.78 10.31 -5.52
CA VAL A 414 -58.46 9.93 -4.27
C VAL A 414 -58.65 11.11 -3.33
N GLY A 415 -57.94 12.22 -3.56
CA GLY A 415 -58.18 13.48 -2.88
C GLY A 415 -57.23 14.59 -3.29
N GLU A 416 -57.29 15.71 -2.58
CA GLU A 416 -56.44 16.88 -2.78
C GLU A 416 -56.21 17.65 -1.47
N PHE A 417 -55.11 18.39 -1.41
CA PHE A 417 -54.78 19.33 -0.33
C PHE A 417 -54.86 20.75 -0.87
N SER A 418 -55.69 21.58 -0.23
CA SER A 418 -55.83 22.97 -0.63
C SER A 418 -54.55 23.76 -0.35
N ARG A 419 -54.10 24.53 -1.34
CA ARG A 419 -52.98 25.48 -1.22
C ARG A 419 -53.23 26.58 -0.19
N THR A 420 -54.50 26.87 0.12
CA THR A 420 -54.87 28.04 0.93
C THR A 420 -54.74 27.76 2.42
N ASN A 421 -55.08 26.54 2.86
CA ASN A 421 -55.17 26.19 4.27
C ASN A 421 -54.64 24.77 4.59
N GLY A 422 -54.13 24.04 3.61
CA GLY A 422 -53.64 22.67 3.78
C GLY A 422 -54.74 21.64 4.06
N MET A 423 -56.03 22.00 3.91
CA MET A 423 -57.14 21.09 4.17
C MET A 423 -57.18 19.96 3.14
N TYR A 424 -57.29 18.73 3.64
CA TYR A 424 -57.49 17.55 2.80
C TYR A 424 -58.97 17.39 2.42
N SER A 425 -59.23 17.22 1.13
CA SER A 425 -60.54 16.93 0.56
C SER A 425 -60.51 15.55 -0.10
N ALA A 426 -61.23 14.58 0.48
CA ALA A 426 -61.39 13.27 -0.13
C ALA A 426 -62.38 13.31 -1.32
N MET A 427 -62.14 12.50 -2.35
CA MET A 427 -63.06 12.37 -3.47
C MET A 427 -64.42 11.84 -2.98
N SER A 428 -65.49 12.63 -3.16
CA SER A 428 -66.82 12.32 -2.62
C SER A 428 -67.98 12.58 -3.59
N ASP A 429 -67.68 12.85 -4.86
CA ASP A 429 -68.68 13.06 -5.90
C ASP A 429 -69.60 11.83 -6.07
N ALA A 430 -70.88 12.04 -6.33
CA ALA A 430 -71.84 10.95 -6.51
C ALA A 430 -71.46 10.02 -7.69
N ARG A 431 -70.71 10.52 -8.68
CA ARG A 431 -70.24 9.75 -9.85
C ARG A 431 -69.18 8.70 -9.52
N VAL A 432 -68.49 8.83 -8.38
CA VAL A 432 -67.47 7.87 -7.93
C VAL A 432 -68.00 6.92 -6.86
N LYS A 433 -69.32 6.90 -6.65
CA LYS A 433 -70.00 6.11 -5.62
C LYS A 433 -71.23 5.42 -6.20
N GLU A 434 -71.57 4.28 -5.64
CA GLU A 434 -72.74 3.48 -6.02
C GLU A 434 -73.35 2.80 -4.79
N ASN A 435 -74.46 2.08 -4.98
CA ASN A 435 -75.13 1.30 -3.93
C ASN A 435 -75.56 2.11 -2.69
N PHE A 436 -76.10 3.32 -2.92
CA PHE A 436 -76.57 4.21 -1.86
C PHE A 436 -77.71 3.58 -1.04
N THR A 437 -77.48 3.40 0.26
CA THR A 437 -78.49 2.96 1.23
C THR A 437 -78.58 3.97 2.38
N PRO A 438 -79.78 4.48 2.72
CA PRO A 438 -79.94 5.38 3.85
C PRO A 438 -79.57 4.71 5.18
N LEU A 439 -78.79 5.40 6.00
CA LEU A 439 -78.52 4.96 7.37
C LEU A 439 -79.78 5.09 8.23
N SER A 440 -79.97 4.13 9.14
CA SER A 440 -81.06 4.13 10.13
C SER A 440 -80.60 3.47 11.43
N ASN A 441 -81.29 3.77 12.54
CA ASN A 441 -80.95 3.30 13.89
C ASN A 441 -79.55 3.71 14.36
N VAL A 442 -79.02 4.81 13.83
CA VAL A 442 -77.67 5.30 14.12
C VAL A 442 -77.56 5.83 15.55
N LEU A 443 -78.60 6.50 16.06
CA LEU A 443 -78.63 7.01 17.42
C LEU A 443 -78.46 5.88 18.46
N LEU A 444 -79.02 4.71 18.20
CA LEU A 444 -78.87 3.56 19.10
C LEU A 444 -77.41 3.08 19.12
N GLY A 445 -76.77 2.96 17.95
CA GLY A 445 -75.36 2.57 17.84
C GLY A 445 -74.42 3.58 18.49
N ILE A 446 -74.62 4.89 18.29
CA ILE A 446 -73.83 5.94 18.96
C ILE A 446 -73.95 5.84 20.49
N LYS A 447 -75.13 5.52 21.02
CA LYS A 447 -75.33 5.29 22.46
C LYS A 447 -74.64 4.02 22.97
N GLY A 448 -74.40 3.03 22.11
CA GLY A 448 -73.67 1.80 22.42
C GLY A 448 -72.15 1.97 22.46
N LEU A 449 -71.62 3.03 21.84
CA LEU A 449 -70.19 3.33 21.84
C LEU A 449 -69.69 3.74 23.24
N LYS A 450 -68.54 3.19 23.61
CA LYS A 450 -67.86 3.43 24.89
C LYS A 450 -66.61 4.24 24.65
N ALA A 451 -66.61 5.48 25.11
CA ALA A 451 -65.41 6.32 25.12
C ALA A 451 -64.52 5.93 26.31
N PHE A 452 -63.22 5.80 26.04
CA PHE A 452 -62.21 5.43 27.02
C PHE A 452 -61.15 6.52 27.12
N ASN A 453 -60.63 6.72 28.33
CA ASN A 453 -59.30 7.29 28.54
C ASN A 453 -58.31 6.12 28.58
N TYR A 454 -57.28 6.15 27.75
CA TYR A 454 -56.30 5.08 27.64
C TYR A 454 -54.89 5.64 27.43
N ASN A 455 -53.88 4.78 27.49
CA ASN A 455 -52.53 5.10 27.06
C ASN A 455 -52.00 3.96 26.18
N TYR A 456 -51.04 4.27 25.33
CA TYR A 456 -50.41 3.24 24.51
C TYR A 456 -49.43 2.40 25.33
N ILE A 457 -49.48 1.08 25.17
CA ILE A 457 -48.58 0.15 25.88
C ILE A 457 -47.12 0.43 25.51
N PHE A 458 -46.84 0.77 24.24
CA PHE A 458 -45.51 1.12 23.75
C PHE A 458 -45.03 2.51 24.19
N ASP A 459 -45.95 3.42 24.56
CA ASP A 459 -45.57 4.74 25.06
C ASP A 459 -45.00 4.61 26.47
N LYS A 460 -43.71 4.92 26.61
CA LYS A 460 -43.00 4.90 27.89
C LYS A 460 -43.49 6.01 28.82
N GLU A 461 -43.92 7.14 28.27
CA GLU A 461 -44.40 8.29 29.04
C GLU A 461 -45.85 8.12 29.51
N LYS A 462 -46.55 7.07 29.03
CA LYS A 462 -47.94 6.76 29.37
C LYS A 462 -48.89 7.95 29.21
N ARG A 463 -48.72 8.71 28.13
CA ARG A 463 -49.57 9.85 27.84
C ARG A 463 -51.01 9.40 27.68
N ALA A 464 -51.92 10.11 28.35
CA ALA A 464 -53.33 9.84 28.35
C ALA A 464 -53.95 10.35 27.04
N GLU A 465 -54.72 9.48 26.41
CA GLU A 465 -55.45 9.71 25.16
C GLU A 465 -56.93 9.40 25.39
N ILE A 466 -57.81 10.02 24.60
CA ILE A 466 -59.25 9.79 24.64
C ILE A 466 -59.70 9.26 23.29
N GLY A 467 -60.46 8.17 23.29
CA GLY A 467 -60.99 7.59 22.07
C GLY A 467 -61.84 6.36 22.29
N PHE A 468 -61.94 5.52 21.27
CA PHE A 468 -62.70 4.26 21.29
C PHE A 468 -61.78 3.07 21.03
N THR A 469 -62.17 1.90 21.51
CA THR A 469 -61.56 0.65 21.04
C THR A 469 -62.17 0.27 19.69
N ALA A 470 -61.34 -0.16 18.75
CA ALA A 470 -61.80 -0.55 17.42
C ALA A 470 -62.83 -1.68 17.45
N GLN A 471 -62.74 -2.58 18.43
CA GLN A 471 -63.67 -3.70 18.62
C GLN A 471 -65.07 -3.20 18.97
N ASN A 472 -65.19 -2.26 19.91
CA ASN A 472 -66.50 -1.71 20.27
C ASN A 472 -67.08 -0.85 19.13
N VAL A 473 -66.25 -0.13 18.39
CA VAL A 473 -66.73 0.56 17.18
C VAL A 473 -67.20 -0.44 16.13
N LYS A 474 -66.52 -1.59 15.97
CA LYS A 474 -66.90 -2.61 14.97
C LYS A 474 -68.25 -3.26 15.29
N GLU A 475 -68.59 -3.44 16.57
CA GLU A 475 -69.89 -3.98 16.99
C GLU A 475 -71.06 -3.12 16.49
N GLU A 476 -70.92 -1.80 16.54
CA GLU A 476 -71.99 -0.85 16.20
C GLU A 476 -71.88 -0.34 14.75
N PHE A 477 -70.67 -0.08 14.27
CA PHE A 477 -70.35 0.55 12.98
C PHE A 477 -69.17 -0.16 12.28
N PRO A 478 -69.36 -1.39 11.78
CA PRO A 478 -68.27 -2.19 11.19
C PRO A 478 -67.59 -1.51 10.00
N ALA A 479 -68.32 -0.71 9.21
CA ALA A 479 -67.77 0.02 8.06
C ALA A 479 -66.77 1.13 8.44
N LEU A 480 -66.69 1.53 9.72
CA LEU A 480 -65.72 2.50 10.22
C LEU A 480 -64.45 1.85 10.77
N VAL A 481 -64.32 0.53 10.68
CA VAL A 481 -63.18 -0.20 11.23
C VAL A 481 -62.49 -0.98 10.13
N ASN A 482 -61.19 -0.73 9.99
CA ASN A 482 -60.33 -1.46 9.05
C ASN A 482 -59.51 -2.49 9.83
N GLU A 483 -59.53 -3.74 9.38
CA GLU A 483 -58.65 -4.79 9.88
C GLU A 483 -57.35 -4.82 9.08
N MET A 484 -56.24 -4.86 9.79
CA MET A 484 -54.89 -4.93 9.23
C MET A 484 -54.47 -6.40 9.11
N GLU A 485 -53.49 -6.70 8.25
CA GLU A 485 -53.01 -8.06 7.99
C GLU A 485 -52.52 -8.79 9.25
N ASN A 486 -51.92 -8.06 10.19
CA ASN A 486 -51.42 -8.58 11.45
C ASN A 486 -52.51 -8.76 12.53
N GLY A 487 -53.79 -8.55 12.19
CA GLY A 487 -54.92 -8.68 13.09
C GLY A 487 -55.21 -7.45 13.95
N PHE A 488 -54.40 -6.38 13.87
CA PHE A 488 -54.76 -5.10 14.49
C PHE A 488 -55.89 -4.41 13.74
N MET A 489 -56.58 -3.50 14.42
CA MET A 489 -57.74 -2.81 13.89
C MET A 489 -57.58 -1.31 14.05
N GLY A 490 -57.92 -0.56 13.01
CA GLY A 490 -57.92 0.91 13.00
C GLY A 490 -59.34 1.46 12.86
N VAL A 491 -59.58 2.65 13.43
CA VAL A 491 -60.88 3.34 13.35
C VAL A 491 -60.79 4.54 12.41
N ASN A 492 -61.74 4.67 11.49
CA ASN A 492 -61.98 5.88 10.70
C ASN A 492 -62.75 6.91 11.54
N TYR A 493 -62.00 7.67 12.36
CA TYR A 493 -62.57 8.72 13.21
C TYR A 493 -63.26 9.83 12.40
N SER A 494 -62.80 10.12 11.19
CA SER A 494 -63.45 11.11 10.31
C SER A 494 -64.89 10.70 9.95
N GLY A 495 -65.13 9.40 9.75
CA GLY A 495 -66.46 8.87 9.44
C GLY A 495 -67.45 8.98 10.61
N LEU A 496 -66.99 9.03 11.87
CA LEU A 496 -67.86 9.21 13.03
C LEU A 496 -68.62 10.55 13.00
N SER A 497 -68.07 11.57 12.35
CA SER A 497 -68.75 12.86 12.18
C SER A 497 -70.07 12.73 11.39
N VAL A 498 -70.07 11.93 10.32
CA VAL A 498 -71.26 11.67 9.48
C VAL A 498 -72.30 10.88 10.26
N VAL A 499 -71.85 9.88 11.02
CA VAL A 499 -72.70 9.07 11.90
C VAL A 499 -73.32 9.94 13.00
N ALA A 500 -72.56 10.85 13.61
CA ALA A 500 -73.06 11.80 14.61
C ALA A 500 -74.13 12.74 14.04
N ILE A 501 -73.92 13.26 12.83
CA ILE A 501 -74.93 14.10 12.15
C ILE A 501 -76.24 13.31 11.97
N LYS A 502 -76.17 12.05 11.52
CA LYS A 502 -77.38 11.23 11.36
C LYS A 502 -78.04 10.89 12.70
N ALA A 503 -77.27 10.64 13.75
CA ALA A 503 -77.82 10.44 15.10
C ALA A 503 -78.58 11.69 15.60
N ILE A 504 -78.05 12.89 15.34
CA ILE A 504 -78.72 14.15 15.67
C ILE A 504 -80.04 14.29 14.89
N GLN A 505 -80.05 13.94 13.59
CA GLN A 505 -81.28 13.93 12.80
C GLN A 505 -82.34 12.97 13.38
N GLU A 506 -81.94 11.74 13.74
CA GLU A 506 -82.86 10.77 14.37
C GLU A 506 -83.34 11.23 15.77
N GLN A 507 -82.47 11.90 16.51
CA GLN A 507 -82.83 12.51 17.80
C GLN A 507 -83.85 13.63 17.60
N GLN A 508 -83.66 14.49 16.59
CA GLN A 508 -84.59 15.56 16.23
C GLN A 508 -85.96 15.00 15.81
N ASP A 509 -85.99 13.95 14.99
CA ASP A 509 -87.24 13.25 14.62
C ASP A 509 -87.98 12.72 15.86
N THR A 510 -87.24 12.25 16.87
CA THR A 510 -87.82 11.77 18.13
C THR A 510 -88.39 12.93 18.95
N ILE A 511 -87.69 14.06 19.03
CA ILE A 511 -88.13 15.26 19.72
C ILE A 511 -89.43 15.79 19.10
N GLU A 512 -89.51 15.87 17.77
CA GLU A 512 -90.72 16.35 17.06
C GLU A 512 -91.91 15.41 17.28
N LYS A 513 -91.69 14.10 17.28
CA LYS A 513 -92.73 13.12 17.62
C LYS A 513 -93.21 13.27 19.07
N GLN A 514 -92.29 13.51 19.99
CA GLN A 514 -92.63 13.75 21.40
C GLN A 514 -93.41 15.06 21.58
N GLN A 515 -93.01 16.15 20.92
CA GLN A 515 -93.72 17.43 20.95
C GLN A 515 -95.16 17.29 20.44
N LYS A 516 -95.35 16.62 19.31
CA LYS A 516 -96.70 16.36 18.77
C LYS A 516 -97.56 15.53 19.72
N LEU A 517 -96.98 14.53 20.38
CA LEU A 517 -97.70 13.75 21.39
C LEU A 517 -98.09 14.60 22.60
N ILE A 518 -97.19 15.48 23.06
CA ILE A 518 -97.46 16.41 24.16
C ILE A 518 -98.61 17.35 23.79
N GLU A 519 -98.62 17.93 22.59
CA GLU A 519 -99.71 18.77 22.09
C GLU A 519 -101.06 18.03 22.13
N GLN A 520 -101.10 16.80 21.60
CA GLN A 520 -102.30 15.96 21.62
C GLN A 520 -102.77 15.60 23.04
N LEU A 521 -101.82 15.39 23.96
CA LEU A 521 -102.15 15.12 25.36
C LEU A 521 -102.69 16.37 26.05
N LEU A 522 -102.13 17.55 25.79
CA LEU A 522 -102.62 18.82 26.32
C LEU A 522 -104.05 19.11 25.83
N GLU A 523 -104.32 18.97 24.53
CA GLU A 523 -105.67 19.11 23.97
C GLU A 523 -106.68 18.16 24.64
N ARG A 524 -106.26 16.93 24.92
CA ARG A 524 -107.10 15.94 25.60
C ARG A 524 -107.35 16.31 27.07
N VAL A 525 -106.34 16.81 27.78
CA VAL A 525 -106.47 17.26 29.17
C VAL A 525 -107.44 18.44 29.24
N GLU A 526 -107.29 19.45 28.39
CA GLU A 526 -108.20 20.60 28.33
C GLU A 526 -109.65 20.18 28.11
N LYS A 527 -109.87 19.18 27.23
CA LYS A 527 -111.20 18.62 27.00
C LYS A 527 -111.77 17.95 28.26
N LEU A 528 -110.97 17.15 28.95
CA LEU A 528 -111.40 16.44 30.16
C LEU A 528 -111.67 17.39 31.34
N GLU A 529 -110.85 18.42 31.51
CA GLU A 529 -111.06 19.45 32.54
C GLU A 529 -112.37 20.21 32.31
N LYS A 530 -112.69 20.51 31.04
CA LYS A 530 -113.99 21.11 30.66
C LYS A 530 -115.18 20.18 30.94
N ASP A 531 -115.00 18.88 30.73
CA ASP A 531 -116.05 17.88 30.98
C ASP A 531 -116.25 17.60 32.48
N ALA A 532 -115.23 17.78 33.33
CA ALA A 532 -115.29 17.56 34.78
C ALA A 532 -115.70 18.81 35.60
N GLY A 533 -115.56 20.01 35.01
CA GLY A 533 -116.00 21.28 35.60
C GLY A 533 -117.48 21.64 35.39
N ASN A 534 -118.21 20.81 34.63
CA ASN A 534 -119.67 20.81 34.51
C ASN A 534 -120.25 19.63 35.27
#